data_AF-A0A0A9XQN2-F1
#
_entry.id   AF-A0A0A9XQN2-F1
#
_cell.length_a   1.000
_cell.length_b   1.000
_cell.length_c   1.000
_cell.angle_alpha   90.00
_cell.angle_beta   90.00
_cell.angle_gamma   90.00
#
_symmetry.space_group_name_H-M   'P 1'
#
loop_
_entity.id
_entity.type
_entity.pdbx_description
1 polymer ?
#
loop_
_entity_poly.entity_id
_entity_poly.type
_entity_poly.pdbx_seq_one_letter_code
_entity_poly.pdbx_strand_id
1 'polypeptide(L)'
;QHGALTDDEKLTTVGSLLSKLPVDIQIGKMLITGSMFHQIEPALSLAATLSVQSPMTNYAYRDADCEKMRSDLESDHGDPITFLNCFREWLEVKNSRDRGVSSRRWCKLRGLEEQRFYEMSKIRTQFKDLLVDSGLLKSDSHRAAMENMTSSERALRHGEVKLLKSLKRSANNDDGLERKKKYLKPDTWRIDNDDERGEHDVRDIDFRLKNTQSQLQSLISASTACSYTDLTILKLILANGLYPQVAVSDEFNHCKSTGEKLYHTQNKPYVFLHPTSYFGNHHDILQLTDADIVPHPKFNSRTPLSTNHQVLFYMSLLETNKPYLVNTMRMPAAESLLLFANHLHSNSDLSRVICDSWIELRFVDSQVGETVLCRMIKLRGMWERLMKSRIEDLSVGNLEDELTSLLIKTMNFRVLYSVRRLLPADLKTSYVGPGNNYYPGDNPFVKEFPLSPDDNVGGTRLSSYFTYDCLIDSPFVEDWECPHCELVAPLSALQKYQHIDAAHPKESLLVASTEGEQQIKPVASNSTSYYCEECQKTLIITPVEVLRHKKGHLK
;
A
#
# COMPACT_ATOMS: atom_id res chain seq x y z
N GLN A 1 5.68 16.30 -6.81
CA GLN A 1 4.77 15.62 -5.85
C GLN A 1 4.36 14.22 -6.33
N HIS A 2 3.79 14.06 -7.52
CA HIS A 2 3.42 12.73 -8.05
C HIS A 2 4.47 12.12 -9.01
N GLY A 3 5.72 12.59 -9.04
CA GLY A 3 6.75 12.01 -9.91
C GLY A 3 6.44 12.03 -11.43
N ALA A 4 5.50 12.88 -11.87
CA ALA A 4 5.12 13.02 -13.28
C ALA A 4 6.04 13.99 -14.05
N LEU A 5 6.71 14.88 -13.32
CA LEU A 5 7.66 15.85 -13.84
C LEU A 5 8.98 15.70 -13.08
N THR A 6 10.10 15.90 -13.78
CA THR A 6 11.41 16.11 -13.16
C THR A 6 11.51 17.52 -12.60
N ASP A 7 12.57 17.80 -11.85
CA ASP A 7 12.84 19.15 -11.31
C ASP A 7 12.97 20.21 -12.42
N ASP A 8 13.49 19.83 -13.59
CA ASP A 8 13.56 20.68 -14.80
C ASP A 8 12.22 20.83 -15.56
N GLU A 9 11.09 20.48 -14.93
CA GLU A 9 9.74 20.49 -15.53
C GLU A 9 9.58 19.62 -16.79
N LYS A 10 10.48 18.64 -17.01
CA LYS A 10 10.36 17.67 -18.10
C LYS A 10 9.46 16.51 -17.69
N LEU A 11 8.71 15.99 -18.65
CA LEU A 11 7.81 14.86 -18.44
C LEU A 11 8.60 13.59 -18.14
N THR A 12 8.28 12.92 -17.04
CA THR A 12 8.83 11.58 -16.74
C THR A 12 8.11 10.51 -17.58
N THR A 13 8.63 9.28 -17.60
CA THR A 13 7.96 8.13 -18.24
C THR A 13 6.55 7.92 -17.67
N VAL A 14 6.41 8.04 -16.35
CA VAL A 14 5.12 7.99 -15.65
C VAL A 14 4.23 9.15 -16.09
N GLY A 15 4.77 10.38 -16.15
CA GLY A 15 4.04 11.55 -16.62
C GLY A 15 3.53 11.41 -18.06
N SER A 16 4.32 10.80 -18.94
CA SER A 16 3.95 10.52 -20.34
C SER A 16 2.82 9.52 -20.48
N LEU A 17 2.70 8.56 -19.56
CA LEU A 17 1.59 7.62 -19.55
C LEU A 17 0.34 8.27 -18.93
N LEU A 18 0.51 9.02 -17.84
CA LEU A 18 -0.57 9.75 -17.19
C LEU A 18 -1.22 10.78 -18.11
N SER A 19 -0.45 11.48 -18.94
CA SER A 19 -1.00 12.46 -19.90
C SER A 19 -1.93 11.84 -20.94
N LYS A 20 -1.88 10.52 -21.15
CA LYS A 20 -2.75 9.80 -22.07
C LYS A 20 -4.07 9.33 -21.42
N LEU A 21 -4.17 9.34 -20.09
CA LEU A 21 -5.31 8.82 -19.36
C LEU A 21 -6.18 9.97 -18.81
N PRO A 22 -7.46 10.09 -19.22
CA PRO A 22 -8.35 11.16 -18.75
C PRO A 22 -8.96 10.82 -17.38
N VAL A 23 -8.11 10.63 -16.37
CA VAL A 23 -8.49 10.27 -15.00
C VAL A 23 -7.68 11.08 -13.99
N ASP A 24 -8.12 11.10 -12.73
CA ASP A 24 -7.35 11.71 -11.66
C ASP A 24 -5.97 11.04 -11.52
N ILE A 25 -4.94 11.85 -11.24
CA ILE A 25 -3.53 11.42 -11.24
C ILE A 25 -3.30 10.20 -10.33
N GLN A 26 -3.96 10.16 -9.16
CA GLN A 26 -3.85 9.06 -8.21
C GLN A 26 -4.36 7.74 -8.80
N ILE A 27 -5.55 7.78 -9.40
CA ILE A 27 -6.17 6.63 -10.05
C ILE A 27 -5.37 6.23 -11.28
N GLY A 28 -4.95 7.18 -12.11
CA GLY A 28 -4.10 6.92 -13.28
C GLY A 28 -2.82 6.19 -12.92
N LYS A 29 -2.14 6.60 -11.83
CA LYS A 29 -0.96 5.92 -11.32
C LYS A 29 -1.24 4.51 -10.84
N MET A 30 -2.34 4.30 -10.12
CA MET A 30 -2.76 2.96 -9.70
C MET A 30 -2.99 2.05 -10.90
N LEU A 31 -3.65 2.55 -11.95
CA LEU A 31 -3.94 1.78 -13.15
C LEU A 31 -2.67 1.46 -13.95
N ILE A 32 -1.78 2.44 -14.12
CA ILE A 32 -0.47 2.23 -14.76
C ILE A 32 0.34 1.20 -13.98
N THR A 33 0.42 1.34 -12.66
CA THR A 33 1.12 0.36 -11.80
C THR A 33 0.46 -1.00 -11.80
N GLY A 34 -0.86 -1.06 -11.78
CA GLY A 34 -1.61 -2.31 -11.92
C GLY A 34 -1.35 -3.01 -13.25
N SER A 35 -1.05 -2.26 -14.32
CA SER A 35 -0.69 -2.84 -15.62
C SER A 35 0.71 -3.44 -15.68
N MET A 36 1.62 -2.96 -14.81
CA MET A 36 2.99 -3.46 -14.71
C MET A 36 3.07 -4.85 -14.09
N PHE A 37 2.08 -5.21 -13.27
CA PHE A 37 2.01 -6.48 -12.55
C PHE A 37 0.90 -7.35 -13.11
N HIS A 38 0.95 -8.66 -12.85
CA HIS A 38 -0.09 -9.63 -13.18
C HIS A 38 -1.41 -9.45 -12.38
N GLN A 39 -1.66 -8.25 -11.82
CA GLN A 39 -2.76 -7.92 -10.90
C GLN A 39 -3.61 -6.73 -11.40
N ILE A 40 -3.75 -6.58 -12.72
CA ILE A 40 -4.52 -5.49 -13.32
C ILE A 40 -6.02 -5.55 -13.03
N GLU A 41 -6.64 -6.71 -13.07
CA GLU A 41 -8.09 -6.85 -12.87
C GLU A 41 -8.55 -6.55 -11.41
N PRO A 42 -7.82 -6.94 -10.35
CA PRO A 42 -8.12 -6.45 -9.00
C PRO A 42 -7.79 -4.97 -8.83
N ALA A 43 -6.70 -4.47 -9.42
CA ALA A 43 -6.36 -3.04 -9.41
C ALA A 43 -7.45 -2.18 -10.09
N LEU A 44 -8.04 -2.65 -11.19
CA LEU A 44 -9.17 -2.01 -11.89
C LEU A 44 -10.41 -1.93 -11.00
N SER A 45 -10.75 -3.05 -10.35
CA SER A 45 -11.89 -3.11 -9.42
C SER A 45 -11.70 -2.13 -8.27
N LEU A 46 -10.48 -2.06 -7.72
CA LEU A 46 -10.14 -1.20 -6.61
C LEU A 46 -10.07 0.29 -6.98
N ALA A 47 -9.51 0.61 -8.14
CA ALA A 47 -9.57 1.96 -8.69
C ALA A 47 -11.03 2.42 -8.87
N ALA A 48 -11.90 1.52 -9.34
CA ALA A 48 -13.32 1.82 -9.49
C ALA A 48 -14.04 2.01 -8.13
N THR A 49 -13.73 1.20 -7.11
CA THR A 49 -14.32 1.38 -5.77
C THR A 49 -13.89 2.70 -5.13
N LEU A 50 -12.66 3.15 -5.35
CA LEU A 50 -12.17 4.44 -4.85
C LEU A 50 -12.66 5.66 -5.64
N SER A 51 -13.05 5.47 -6.90
CA SER A 51 -13.59 6.55 -7.76
C SER A 51 -15.08 6.80 -7.52
N VAL A 52 -15.80 5.83 -6.95
CA VAL A 52 -17.22 5.97 -6.58
C VAL A 52 -17.31 6.38 -5.11
N GLN A 53 -18.32 7.18 -4.78
CA GLN A 53 -18.63 7.48 -3.38
C GLN A 53 -18.85 6.19 -2.58
N SER A 54 -18.46 6.20 -1.29
CA SER A 54 -18.62 5.04 -0.40
C SER A 54 -20.01 4.41 -0.52
N PRO A 55 -20.10 3.07 -0.68
CA PRO A 55 -21.37 2.36 -0.78
C PRO A 55 -22.09 2.26 0.58
N MET A 56 -21.45 2.65 1.68
CA MET A 56 -22.01 2.51 3.03
C MET A 56 -22.97 3.66 3.34
N THR A 57 -24.15 3.32 3.86
CA THR A 57 -25.16 4.30 4.28
C THR A 57 -25.00 4.69 5.74
N ASN A 58 -25.62 5.81 6.16
CA ASN A 58 -25.65 6.20 7.58
C ASN A 58 -26.30 5.14 8.48
N TYR A 59 -27.18 4.29 7.94
CA TYR A 59 -27.80 3.20 8.68
C TYR A 59 -26.79 2.11 9.06
N ALA A 60 -25.75 1.90 8.23
CA ALA A 60 -24.72 0.88 8.43
C ALA A 60 -23.88 1.06 9.71
N TYR A 61 -23.97 2.23 10.35
CA TYR A 61 -23.22 2.60 11.56
C TYR A 61 -24.13 2.90 12.77
N ARG A 62 -25.44 2.77 12.59
CA ARG A 62 -26.42 3.03 13.67
C ARG A 62 -27.05 1.75 14.20
N ASP A 63 -27.08 0.70 13.39
CA ASP A 63 -27.72 -0.56 13.68
C ASP A 63 -26.67 -1.66 13.91
N ALA A 64 -26.64 -2.22 15.13
CA ALA A 64 -25.69 -3.25 15.53
C ALA A 64 -25.86 -4.54 14.73
N ASP A 65 -27.08 -4.85 14.27
CA ASP A 65 -27.32 -6.02 13.44
C ASP A 65 -26.68 -5.86 12.05
N CYS A 66 -26.72 -4.65 11.48
CA CYS A 66 -26.04 -4.34 10.23
C CYS A 66 -24.52 -4.41 10.37
N GLU A 67 -23.96 -3.89 11.45
CA GLU A 67 -22.52 -3.99 11.75
C GLU A 67 -22.09 -5.44 11.87
N LYS A 68 -22.85 -6.26 12.59
CA LYS A 68 -22.58 -7.69 12.74
C LYS A 68 -22.67 -8.46 11.42
N MET A 69 -23.61 -8.12 10.54
CA MET A 69 -23.64 -8.72 9.22
C MET A 69 -22.43 -8.28 8.40
N ARG A 70 -22.02 -7.01 8.49
CA ARG A 70 -20.93 -6.41 7.72
C ARG A 70 -19.54 -6.81 8.20
N SER A 71 -19.35 -7.23 9.45
CA SER A 71 -18.04 -7.54 10.04
C SER A 71 -17.20 -8.52 9.21
N ASP A 72 -17.86 -9.47 8.53
CA ASP A 72 -17.17 -10.47 7.69
C ASP A 72 -16.52 -9.88 6.43
N LEU A 73 -16.97 -8.69 6.01
CA LEU A 73 -16.45 -7.96 4.84
C LEU A 73 -15.35 -6.98 5.21
N GLU A 74 -15.28 -6.58 6.47
CA GLU A 74 -14.32 -5.62 6.97
C GLU A 74 -12.90 -6.20 6.95
N SER A 75 -11.95 -5.39 6.48
CA SER A 75 -10.55 -5.76 6.45
C SER A 75 -9.75 -4.88 7.39
N ASP A 76 -8.92 -5.55 8.21
CA ASP A 76 -7.89 -4.94 9.04
C ASP A 76 -6.81 -4.20 8.25
N HIS A 77 -6.80 -4.30 6.92
CA HIS A 77 -5.88 -3.60 6.04
C HIS A 77 -6.38 -2.21 5.64
N GLY A 78 -7.66 -1.92 5.81
CA GLY A 78 -8.25 -0.60 5.59
C GLY A 78 -9.48 -0.60 4.69
N ASP A 79 -10.09 0.57 4.58
CA ASP A 79 -11.36 0.77 3.86
C ASP A 79 -11.31 0.38 2.38
N PRO A 80 -10.23 0.66 1.61
CA PRO A 80 -10.19 0.30 0.20
C PRO A 80 -10.37 -1.22 -0.04
N ILE A 81 -9.77 -2.04 0.83
CA ILE A 81 -9.88 -3.50 0.76
C ILE A 81 -11.28 -3.95 1.21
N THR A 82 -11.84 -3.33 2.25
CA THR A 82 -13.23 -3.57 2.66
C THR A 82 -14.22 -3.29 1.52
N PHE A 83 -14.06 -2.18 0.79
CA PHE A 83 -14.94 -1.88 -0.35
C PHE A 83 -14.77 -2.85 -1.51
N LEU A 84 -13.53 -3.34 -1.75
CA LEU A 84 -13.29 -4.39 -2.73
C LEU A 84 -13.99 -5.70 -2.34
N ASN A 85 -13.93 -6.09 -1.06
CA ASN A 85 -14.64 -7.28 -0.55
C ASN A 85 -16.16 -7.13 -0.71
N CYS A 86 -16.72 -5.97 -0.37
CA CYS A 86 -18.14 -5.67 -0.58
C CYS A 86 -18.54 -5.80 -2.06
N PHE A 87 -17.73 -5.24 -2.96
CA PHE A 87 -18.00 -5.33 -4.40
C PHE A 87 -17.93 -6.77 -4.90
N ARG A 88 -16.95 -7.56 -4.42
CA ARG A 88 -16.81 -8.98 -4.74
C ARG A 88 -18.02 -9.80 -4.28
N GLU A 89 -18.42 -9.70 -3.01
CA GLU A 89 -19.60 -10.42 -2.50
C GLU A 89 -20.87 -10.00 -3.26
N TRP A 90 -21.01 -8.72 -3.61
CA TRP A 90 -22.14 -8.28 -4.42
C TRP A 90 -22.16 -8.97 -5.80
N LEU A 91 -21.00 -9.10 -6.46
CA LEU A 91 -20.88 -9.86 -7.72
C LEU A 91 -21.23 -11.34 -7.53
N GLU A 92 -20.82 -11.98 -6.43
CA GLU A 92 -21.16 -13.37 -6.11
C GLU A 92 -22.67 -13.57 -5.89
N VAL A 93 -23.33 -12.64 -5.20
CA VAL A 93 -24.79 -12.65 -5.02
C VAL A 93 -25.49 -12.46 -6.37
N LYS A 94 -24.95 -11.63 -7.28
CA LYS A 94 -25.49 -11.47 -8.65
C LYS A 94 -25.29 -12.71 -9.51
N ASN A 95 -24.16 -13.40 -9.34
CA ASN A 95 -23.80 -14.60 -10.08
C ASN A 95 -24.55 -15.85 -9.58
N SER A 96 -24.99 -15.84 -8.32
CA SER A 96 -25.74 -16.93 -7.71
C SER A 96 -27.09 -17.14 -8.41
N ARG A 97 -27.36 -18.40 -8.79
CA ARG A 97 -28.63 -18.80 -9.45
C ARG A 97 -29.80 -18.92 -8.47
N ASP A 98 -29.53 -18.80 -7.19
CA ASP A 98 -30.53 -18.97 -6.16
C ASP A 98 -31.46 -17.74 -6.13
N ARG A 99 -32.74 -17.95 -6.45
CA ARG A 99 -33.75 -16.87 -6.53
C ARG A 99 -34.17 -16.37 -5.14
N GLY A 100 -33.67 -16.98 -4.07
CA GLY A 100 -34.10 -16.70 -2.69
C GLY A 100 -33.55 -15.41 -2.07
N VAL A 101 -32.36 -14.95 -2.46
CA VAL A 101 -31.74 -13.74 -1.87
C VAL A 101 -31.49 -12.70 -2.96
N SER A 102 -32.41 -11.73 -3.05
CA SER A 102 -32.20 -10.57 -3.92
C SER A 102 -30.97 -9.78 -3.46
N SER A 103 -30.08 -9.45 -4.40
CA SER A 103 -28.98 -8.49 -4.21
C SER A 103 -29.40 -7.19 -3.49
N ARG A 104 -30.62 -6.70 -3.70
CA ARG A 104 -31.19 -5.56 -2.94
C ARG A 104 -31.36 -5.86 -1.46
N ARG A 105 -31.88 -7.03 -1.13
CA ARG A 105 -32.05 -7.50 0.26
C ARG A 105 -30.69 -7.67 0.93
N TRP A 106 -29.72 -8.27 0.23
CA TRP A 106 -28.33 -8.38 0.73
C TRP A 106 -27.73 -7.00 1.02
N CYS A 107 -27.89 -6.03 0.11
CA CYS A 107 -27.42 -4.66 0.33
C CYS A 107 -28.10 -4.00 1.53
N LYS A 108 -29.44 -4.10 1.62
CA LYS A 108 -30.24 -3.48 2.69
C LYS A 108 -29.88 -4.03 4.07
N LEU A 109 -29.68 -5.35 4.21
CA LEU A 109 -29.28 -6.00 5.47
C LEU A 109 -27.89 -5.59 5.96
N ARG A 110 -27.02 -5.13 5.05
CA ARG A 110 -25.65 -4.69 5.36
C ARG A 110 -25.50 -3.17 5.34
N GLY A 111 -26.60 -2.42 5.18
CA GLY A 111 -26.59 -0.96 5.07
C GLY A 111 -25.84 -0.42 3.84
N LEU A 112 -25.80 -1.17 2.74
CA LEU A 112 -25.12 -0.80 1.49
C LEU A 112 -26.09 -0.24 0.45
N GLU A 113 -25.63 0.70 -0.37
CA GLU A 113 -26.39 1.25 -1.49
C GLU A 113 -26.03 0.54 -2.80
N GLU A 114 -26.97 -0.27 -3.31
CA GLU A 114 -26.75 -1.08 -4.52
C GLU A 114 -26.38 -0.24 -5.76
N GLN A 115 -26.91 0.97 -5.86
CA GLN A 115 -26.63 1.90 -6.96
C GLN A 115 -25.12 2.11 -7.17
N ARG A 116 -24.34 2.16 -6.09
CA ARG A 116 -22.90 2.39 -6.14
C ARG A 116 -22.15 1.21 -6.76
N PHE A 117 -22.61 -0.01 -6.58
CA PHE A 117 -21.98 -1.19 -7.21
C PHE A 117 -22.20 -1.24 -8.73
N TYR A 118 -23.35 -0.76 -9.21
CA TYR A 118 -23.56 -0.60 -10.66
C TYR A 118 -22.64 0.48 -11.25
N GLU A 119 -22.45 1.59 -10.53
CA GLU A 119 -21.52 2.65 -10.92
C GLU A 119 -20.07 2.15 -10.93
N MET A 120 -19.64 1.42 -9.89
CA MET A 120 -18.31 0.79 -9.82
C MET A 120 -18.08 -0.14 -11.02
N SER A 121 -19.06 -0.99 -11.34
CA SER A 121 -18.97 -1.89 -12.50
C SER A 121 -18.80 -1.13 -13.82
N LYS A 122 -19.53 -0.01 -13.98
CA LYS A 122 -19.44 0.82 -15.18
C LYS A 122 -18.09 1.52 -15.28
N ILE A 123 -17.61 2.15 -14.21
CA ILE A 123 -16.31 2.83 -14.17
C ILE A 123 -15.17 1.85 -14.41
N ARG A 124 -15.25 0.65 -13.82
CA ARG A 124 -14.28 -0.42 -14.05
C ARG A 124 -14.13 -0.77 -15.53
N THR A 125 -15.24 -0.91 -16.26
CA THR A 125 -15.20 -1.14 -17.71
C THR A 125 -14.58 0.04 -18.45
N GLN A 126 -14.94 1.27 -18.08
CA GLN A 126 -14.35 2.48 -18.67
C GLN A 126 -12.83 2.54 -18.46
N PHE A 127 -12.34 2.24 -17.26
CA PHE A 127 -10.90 2.17 -17.00
C PHE A 127 -10.21 1.07 -17.80
N LYS A 128 -10.84 -0.09 -17.96
CA LYS A 128 -10.31 -1.15 -18.80
C LYS A 128 -10.20 -0.71 -20.26
N ASP A 129 -11.24 -0.06 -20.79
CA ASP A 129 -11.25 0.46 -22.17
C ASP A 129 -10.14 1.51 -22.36
N LEU A 130 -9.97 2.44 -21.42
CA LEU A 130 -8.88 3.44 -21.45
C LEU A 130 -7.48 2.80 -21.44
N LEU A 131 -7.28 1.72 -20.69
CA LEU A 131 -6.01 1.00 -20.67
C LEU A 131 -5.74 0.23 -21.96
N VAL A 132 -6.78 -0.24 -22.64
CA VAL A 132 -6.68 -0.84 -23.98
C VAL A 132 -6.35 0.24 -25.01
N ASP A 133 -7.04 1.38 -24.98
CA ASP A 133 -6.84 2.49 -25.91
C ASP A 133 -5.44 3.12 -25.78
N SER A 134 -4.87 3.11 -24.57
CA SER A 134 -3.51 3.60 -24.31
C SER A 134 -2.39 2.60 -24.62
N GLY A 135 -2.73 1.36 -25.00
CA GLY A 135 -1.76 0.30 -25.31
C GLY A 135 -1.17 -0.40 -24.07
N LEU A 136 -1.62 -0.07 -22.87
CA LEU A 136 -1.15 -0.69 -21.61
C LEU A 136 -1.72 -2.09 -21.39
N LEU A 137 -2.87 -2.39 -22.01
CA LEU A 137 -3.52 -3.70 -22.02
C LEU A 137 -3.71 -4.22 -23.44
N LYS A 138 -3.34 -5.49 -23.66
CA LYS A 138 -3.67 -6.19 -24.92
C LYS A 138 -5.15 -6.57 -24.94
N SER A 139 -5.81 -6.33 -26.07
CA SER A 139 -7.24 -6.54 -26.26
C SER A 139 -7.62 -8.02 -26.46
N ASP A 140 -7.26 -8.91 -25.53
CA ASP A 140 -7.42 -10.35 -25.77
C ASP A 140 -8.71 -10.96 -25.16
N SER A 141 -9.28 -10.37 -24.10
CA SER A 141 -10.28 -11.11 -23.31
C SER A 141 -11.67 -11.20 -23.94
N HIS A 142 -12.12 -10.21 -24.71
CA HIS A 142 -13.52 -10.16 -25.14
C HIS A 142 -13.81 -10.85 -26.48
N ARG A 143 -12.88 -10.76 -27.44
CA ARG A 143 -12.99 -11.41 -28.75
C ARG A 143 -12.66 -12.90 -28.65
N ALA A 144 -11.58 -13.25 -27.96
CA ALA A 144 -11.20 -14.66 -27.74
C ALA A 144 -12.28 -15.43 -26.96
N ALA A 145 -12.90 -14.82 -25.94
CA ALA A 145 -13.98 -15.48 -25.20
C ALA A 145 -15.21 -15.77 -26.09
N MET A 146 -15.58 -14.88 -27.01
CA MET A 146 -16.70 -15.11 -27.95
C MET A 146 -16.35 -16.13 -29.03
N GLU A 147 -15.10 -16.15 -29.49
CA GLU A 147 -14.59 -17.12 -30.47
C GLU A 147 -14.48 -18.53 -29.88
N ASN A 148 -14.18 -18.64 -28.59
CA ASN A 148 -14.07 -19.91 -27.86
C ASN A 148 -15.43 -20.48 -27.39
N MET A 149 -16.56 -19.78 -27.59
CA MET A 149 -17.88 -20.27 -27.17
C MET A 149 -18.42 -21.37 -28.10
N THR A 150 -18.89 -22.45 -27.48
CA THR A 150 -19.57 -23.55 -28.17
C THR A 150 -20.88 -23.08 -28.81
N SER A 151 -21.34 -23.78 -29.85
CA SER A 151 -22.60 -23.45 -30.55
C SER A 151 -23.82 -23.51 -29.63
N SER A 152 -23.83 -24.42 -28.66
CA SER A 152 -24.86 -24.56 -27.62
C SER A 152 -24.90 -23.35 -26.68
N GLU A 153 -23.76 -22.87 -26.20
CA GLU A 153 -23.70 -21.70 -25.32
C GLU A 153 -24.10 -20.41 -26.06
N ARG A 154 -23.75 -20.27 -27.35
CA ARG A 154 -24.21 -19.15 -28.19
C ARG A 154 -25.73 -19.13 -28.36
N ALA A 155 -26.36 -20.28 -28.55
CA ALA A 155 -27.81 -20.40 -28.66
C ALA A 155 -28.52 -20.05 -27.33
N LEU A 156 -28.01 -20.55 -26.21
CA LEU A 156 -28.50 -20.21 -24.86
C LEU A 156 -28.41 -18.71 -24.59
N ARG A 157 -27.26 -18.09 -24.90
CA ARG A 157 -27.05 -16.65 -24.74
C ARG A 157 -28.02 -15.84 -25.61
N HIS A 158 -28.27 -16.25 -26.85
CA HIS A 158 -29.22 -15.56 -27.72
C HIS A 158 -30.65 -15.64 -27.16
N GLY A 159 -31.05 -16.79 -26.61
CA GLY A 159 -32.32 -16.97 -25.91
C GLY A 159 -32.43 -16.08 -24.66
N GLU A 160 -31.40 -16.07 -23.83
CA GLU A 160 -31.32 -15.25 -22.62
C GLU A 160 -31.37 -13.75 -22.93
N VAL A 161 -30.58 -13.26 -23.89
CA VAL A 161 -30.61 -11.86 -24.32
C VAL A 161 -31.98 -11.46 -24.86
N LYS A 162 -32.68 -12.35 -25.56
CA LYS A 162 -34.05 -12.10 -26.03
C LYS A 162 -35.02 -11.97 -24.85
N LEU A 163 -34.93 -12.85 -23.85
CA LEU A 163 -35.73 -12.79 -22.62
C LEU A 163 -35.46 -11.48 -21.86
N LEU A 164 -34.20 -11.14 -21.64
CA LEU A 164 -33.79 -9.93 -20.92
C LEU A 164 -34.26 -8.66 -21.66
N LYS A 165 -34.21 -8.64 -23.00
CA LYS A 165 -34.77 -7.53 -23.79
C LYS A 165 -36.29 -7.43 -23.69
N SER A 166 -37.03 -8.55 -23.63
CA SER A 166 -38.48 -8.51 -23.38
C SER A 166 -38.81 -8.00 -21.98
N LEU A 167 -38.06 -8.45 -20.97
CA LEU A 167 -38.20 -7.99 -19.58
C LEU A 167 -37.88 -6.50 -19.44
N LYS A 168 -36.86 -6.00 -20.15
CA LYS A 168 -36.56 -4.56 -20.19
C LYS A 168 -37.72 -3.74 -20.77
N ARG A 169 -38.38 -4.25 -21.81
CA ARG A 169 -39.53 -3.57 -22.43
C ARG A 169 -40.74 -3.54 -21.50
N SER A 170 -41.04 -4.65 -20.82
CA SER A 170 -42.13 -4.66 -19.83
C SER A 170 -41.82 -3.72 -18.66
N ALA A 171 -40.62 -3.79 -18.10
CA ALA A 171 -40.22 -2.94 -16.98
C ALA A 171 -40.25 -1.44 -17.34
N ASN A 172 -39.82 -1.06 -18.55
CA ASN A 172 -39.91 0.34 -19.00
C ASN A 172 -41.36 0.82 -19.21
N ASN A 173 -42.27 -0.08 -19.59
CA ASN A 173 -43.69 0.26 -19.72
C ASN A 173 -44.34 0.43 -18.35
N ASP A 174 -43.95 -0.38 -17.37
CA ASP A 174 -44.46 -0.34 -16.00
C ASP A 174 -43.92 0.88 -15.21
N ASP A 175 -42.65 1.26 -15.40
CA ASP A 175 -42.03 2.43 -14.74
C ASP A 175 -42.69 3.76 -15.15
N GLY A 176 -43.33 3.80 -16.33
CA GLY A 176 -44.16 4.93 -16.77
C GLY A 176 -45.48 5.07 -16.01
N LEU A 177 -46.02 3.97 -15.47
CA LEU A 177 -47.30 3.92 -14.73
C LEU A 177 -47.10 4.09 -13.22
N GLU A 178 -45.94 3.72 -12.68
CA GLU A 178 -45.62 3.71 -11.24
C GLU A 178 -44.92 4.97 -10.70
N ARG A 179 -44.95 6.11 -11.40
CA ARG A 179 -44.60 7.43 -10.80
C ARG A 179 -45.66 7.88 -9.78
N LYS A 180 -45.99 7.04 -8.79
CA LYS A 180 -46.73 7.44 -7.60
C LYS A 180 -45.85 8.39 -6.78
N LYS A 181 -46.38 9.57 -6.46
CA LYS A 181 -45.72 10.59 -5.64
C LYS A 181 -45.20 9.95 -4.34
N LYS A 182 -43.89 10.03 -4.11
CA LYS A 182 -43.27 9.55 -2.86
C LYS A 182 -43.65 10.51 -1.74
N TYR A 183 -44.41 10.05 -0.76
CA TYR A 183 -44.64 10.78 0.49
C TYR A 183 -43.52 10.42 1.47
N LEU A 184 -42.90 11.43 2.07
CA LEU A 184 -42.00 11.23 3.19
C LEU A 184 -42.86 10.75 4.37
N LYS A 185 -42.82 9.46 4.71
CA LYS A 185 -43.53 8.94 5.89
C LYS A 185 -42.77 9.40 7.15
N PRO A 186 -43.46 9.92 8.18
CA PRO A 186 -42.83 10.25 9.45
C PRO A 186 -42.30 8.98 10.15
N ASP A 187 -41.00 8.95 10.45
CA ASP A 187 -40.28 8.16 11.45
C ASP A 187 -41.00 6.93 12.05
N THR A 188 -41.17 5.89 11.25
CA THR A 188 -41.18 4.52 11.76
C THR A 188 -39.90 3.84 11.32
N TRP A 189 -38.94 3.76 12.25
CA TRP A 189 -37.68 3.01 12.16
C TRP A 189 -37.90 1.48 12.10
N ARG A 190 -39.01 1.02 11.51
CA ARG A 190 -39.25 -0.39 11.22
C ARG A 190 -38.83 -0.64 9.77
N ILE A 191 -38.02 -1.68 9.59
CA ILE A 191 -37.73 -2.27 8.29
C ILE A 191 -39.05 -2.82 7.75
N ASP A 192 -39.83 -1.99 7.06
CA ASP A 192 -40.91 -2.52 6.24
C ASP A 192 -40.28 -3.40 5.15
N ASN A 193 -40.86 -4.59 4.98
CA ASN A 193 -40.67 -5.44 3.82
C ASN A 193 -41.20 -4.69 2.60
N ASP A 194 -40.38 -3.78 2.09
CA ASP A 194 -40.52 -3.05 0.83
C ASP A 194 -40.33 -4.02 -0.37
N ASP A 195 -40.81 -5.26 -0.22
CA ASP A 195 -40.82 -6.35 -1.20
C ASP A 195 -41.82 -6.09 -2.34
N GLU A 196 -42.55 -4.96 -2.30
CA GLU A 196 -43.48 -4.52 -3.34
C GLU A 196 -42.85 -3.60 -4.41
N ARG A 197 -41.52 -3.54 -4.53
CA ARG A 197 -40.91 -2.98 -5.76
C ARG A 197 -40.75 -4.09 -6.76
N GLY A 198 -41.33 -3.90 -7.95
CA GLY A 198 -41.36 -4.84 -9.07
C GLY A 198 -40.16 -5.78 -9.16
N GLU A 199 -40.48 -7.04 -9.44
CA GLU A 199 -39.62 -8.24 -9.42
C GLU A 199 -38.30 -8.06 -10.20
N HIS A 200 -38.22 -7.09 -11.13
CA HIS A 200 -37.03 -6.80 -11.93
C HIS A 200 -36.77 -5.28 -12.06
N ASP A 201 -35.70 -4.79 -11.43
CA ASP A 201 -35.18 -3.42 -11.64
C ASP A 201 -34.52 -3.34 -13.02
N VAL A 202 -34.83 -2.30 -13.79
CA VAL A 202 -34.26 -2.06 -15.12
C VAL A 202 -32.72 -2.06 -15.08
N ARG A 203 -32.11 -1.59 -13.99
CA ARG A 203 -30.65 -1.58 -13.80
C ARG A 203 -30.07 -2.98 -13.67
N ASP A 204 -30.77 -3.89 -13.00
CA ASP A 204 -30.35 -5.29 -12.88
C ASP A 204 -30.42 -6.00 -14.23
N ILE A 205 -31.48 -5.74 -15.01
CA ILE A 205 -31.62 -6.26 -16.37
C ILE A 205 -30.49 -5.72 -17.26
N ASP A 206 -30.20 -4.41 -17.18
CA ASP A 206 -29.13 -3.78 -17.95
C ASP A 206 -27.74 -4.28 -17.58
N PHE A 207 -27.52 -4.58 -16.30
CA PHE A 207 -26.29 -5.21 -15.83
C PHE A 207 -26.12 -6.62 -16.41
N ARG A 208 -27.16 -7.46 -16.33
CA ARG A 208 -27.15 -8.83 -16.89
C ARG A 208 -27.05 -8.86 -18.42
N LEU A 209 -27.59 -7.85 -19.10
CA LEU A 209 -27.45 -7.72 -20.56
C LEU A 209 -26.00 -7.43 -20.97
N LYS A 210 -25.25 -6.70 -20.15
CA LYS A 210 -23.85 -6.34 -20.43
C LYS A 210 -22.87 -7.41 -19.96
N ASN A 211 -23.12 -7.97 -18.78
CA ASN A 211 -22.23 -8.92 -18.12
C ASN A 211 -22.77 -10.34 -18.23
N THR A 212 -22.05 -11.18 -18.95
CA THR A 212 -22.36 -12.62 -19.08
C THR A 212 -21.95 -13.34 -17.79
N GLN A 213 -22.59 -14.48 -17.47
CA GLN A 213 -22.23 -15.30 -16.31
C GLN A 213 -20.73 -15.67 -16.26
N SER A 214 -20.15 -16.09 -17.40
CA SER A 214 -18.72 -16.42 -17.48
C SER A 214 -17.83 -15.19 -17.23
N GLN A 215 -18.28 -14.02 -17.65
CA GLN A 215 -17.59 -12.76 -17.38
C GLN A 215 -17.69 -12.40 -15.90
N LEU A 216 -18.87 -12.55 -15.29
CA LEU A 216 -19.03 -12.36 -13.83
C LEU A 216 -18.13 -13.31 -13.05
N GLN A 217 -18.06 -14.58 -13.43
CA GLN A 217 -17.12 -15.53 -12.82
C GLN A 217 -15.66 -15.08 -12.98
N SER A 218 -15.27 -14.63 -14.18
CA SER A 218 -13.91 -14.10 -14.39
C SER A 218 -13.65 -12.83 -13.56
N LEU A 219 -14.66 -11.98 -13.38
CA LEU A 219 -14.57 -10.77 -12.57
C LEU A 219 -14.49 -11.09 -11.07
N ILE A 220 -15.23 -12.10 -10.60
CA ILE A 220 -15.15 -12.59 -9.22
C ILE A 220 -13.76 -13.17 -8.98
N SER A 221 -13.30 -14.11 -9.83
CA SER A 221 -11.96 -14.70 -9.68
C SER A 221 -10.84 -13.67 -9.74
N ALA A 222 -11.05 -12.60 -10.53
CA ALA A 222 -10.08 -11.53 -10.66
C ALA A 222 -10.18 -10.44 -9.59
N SER A 223 -11.29 -10.34 -8.86
CA SER A 223 -11.43 -9.43 -7.71
C SER A 223 -11.05 -10.10 -6.39
N THR A 224 -10.90 -11.43 -6.36
CA THR A 224 -10.25 -12.15 -5.27
C THR A 224 -8.74 -11.89 -5.23
N ALA A 225 -8.27 -11.22 -4.17
CA ALA A 225 -6.89 -11.41 -3.70
C ALA A 225 -6.82 -12.77 -2.98
N CYS A 226 -6.63 -13.85 -3.75
CA CYS A 226 -6.62 -15.21 -3.21
C CYS A 226 -5.40 -15.47 -2.32
N SER A 227 -4.27 -14.84 -2.62
CA SER A 227 -3.01 -15.00 -1.89
C SER A 227 -2.62 -13.76 -1.10
N TYR A 228 -1.90 -13.98 0.00
CA TYR A 228 -1.19 -12.91 0.71
C TYR A 228 -0.31 -12.09 -0.24
N THR A 229 0.30 -12.76 -1.21
CA THR A 229 1.15 -12.12 -2.24
C THR A 229 0.35 -11.12 -3.08
N ASP A 230 -0.81 -11.51 -3.60
CA ASP A 230 -1.70 -10.64 -4.36
C ASP A 230 -2.13 -9.42 -3.54
N LEU A 231 -2.45 -9.63 -2.26
CA LEU A 231 -2.84 -8.57 -1.34
C LEU A 231 -1.70 -7.57 -1.11
N THR A 232 -0.47 -8.05 -0.89
CA THR A 232 0.71 -7.18 -0.74
C THR A 232 0.99 -6.37 -1.99
N ILE A 233 0.87 -6.97 -3.19
CA ILE A 233 1.05 -6.26 -4.46
C ILE A 233 -0.06 -5.22 -4.64
N LEU A 234 -1.31 -5.56 -4.34
CA LEU A 234 -2.43 -4.63 -4.42
C LEU A 234 -2.25 -3.41 -3.50
N LYS A 235 -1.75 -3.65 -2.28
CA LYS A 235 -1.36 -2.59 -1.34
C LYS A 235 -0.23 -1.72 -1.87
N LEU A 236 0.78 -2.31 -2.52
CA LEU A 236 1.86 -1.56 -3.15
C LEU A 236 1.36 -0.69 -4.31
N ILE A 237 0.44 -1.22 -5.14
CA ILE A 237 -0.20 -0.47 -6.23
C ILE A 237 -0.96 0.75 -5.67
N LEU A 238 -1.72 0.56 -4.59
CA LEU A 238 -2.42 1.63 -3.90
C LEU A 238 -1.48 2.66 -3.31
N ALA A 239 -0.46 2.22 -2.57
CA ALA A 239 0.50 3.09 -1.95
C ALA A 239 1.22 3.98 -2.98
N ASN A 240 1.58 3.43 -4.15
CA ASN A 240 2.16 4.21 -5.25
C ASN A 240 1.22 5.30 -5.78
N GLY A 241 -0.07 4.98 -5.92
CA GLY A 241 -1.08 5.92 -6.40
C GLY A 241 -1.43 7.02 -5.41
N LEU A 242 -1.53 6.66 -4.13
CA LEU A 242 -1.90 7.56 -3.04
C LEU A 242 -0.74 8.47 -2.63
N TYR A 243 0.53 8.05 -2.78
CA TYR A 243 1.69 8.87 -2.45
C TYR A 243 1.68 10.21 -3.22
N PRO A 244 1.83 11.37 -2.54
CA PRO A 244 2.38 11.60 -1.18
C PRO A 244 1.35 11.71 -0.04
N GLN A 245 0.09 11.29 -0.21
CA GLN A 245 -0.94 11.38 0.82
C GLN A 245 -0.72 10.32 1.92
N VAL A 246 0.11 10.69 2.88
CA VAL A 246 0.56 9.83 3.98
C VAL A 246 0.33 10.53 5.31
N ALA A 247 -0.07 9.76 6.32
CA ALA A 247 -0.32 10.21 7.67
C ALA A 247 0.44 9.35 8.70
N VAL A 248 1.18 10.02 9.58
CA VAL A 248 1.95 9.39 10.68
C VAL A 248 1.22 9.61 12.00
N SER A 249 1.26 8.63 12.89
CA SER A 249 0.68 8.75 14.23
C SER A 249 1.40 9.79 15.08
N ASP A 250 0.66 10.45 15.98
CA ASP A 250 1.24 11.36 16.96
C ASP A 250 1.98 10.61 18.08
N GLU A 251 3.10 11.15 18.54
CA GLU A 251 3.95 10.54 19.57
C GLU A 251 3.19 10.34 20.89
N PHE A 252 2.28 11.26 21.22
CA PHE A 252 1.52 11.27 22.47
C PHE A 252 0.19 10.48 22.41
N ASN A 253 -0.02 9.65 21.38
CA ASN A 253 -1.25 8.88 21.26
C ASN A 253 -1.42 7.80 22.34
N HIS A 254 -0.34 7.40 23.03
CA HIS A 254 -0.40 6.47 24.15
C HIS A 254 -1.18 7.04 25.36
N CYS A 255 -1.26 8.38 25.49
CA CYS A 255 -1.98 9.05 26.58
C CYS A 255 -3.42 9.43 26.23
N LYS A 256 -3.87 9.22 24.99
CA LYS A 256 -5.16 9.72 24.50
C LYS A 256 -6.21 8.62 24.43
N SER A 257 -7.46 8.99 24.65
CA SER A 257 -8.61 8.10 24.48
C SER A 257 -8.77 7.68 23.01
N THR A 258 -9.40 6.53 22.77
CA THR A 258 -9.60 5.93 21.44
C THR A 258 -10.17 6.92 20.41
N GLY A 259 -11.12 7.78 20.78
CA GLY A 259 -11.72 8.77 19.88
C GLY A 259 -10.91 10.06 19.66
N GLU A 260 -9.81 10.26 20.39
CA GLU A 260 -9.02 11.50 20.41
C GLU A 260 -7.60 11.31 19.85
N LYS A 261 -7.30 10.13 19.32
CA LYS A 261 -6.01 9.82 18.69
C LYS A 261 -5.79 10.72 17.47
N LEU A 262 -4.59 11.30 17.38
CA LEU A 262 -4.22 12.28 16.36
C LEU A 262 -3.21 11.70 15.37
N TYR A 263 -3.32 12.16 14.13
CA TYR A 263 -2.41 11.84 13.03
C TYR A 263 -1.91 13.14 12.39
N HIS A 264 -0.77 13.06 11.72
CA HIS A 264 -0.15 14.21 11.08
C HIS A 264 0.11 13.91 9.61
N THR A 265 -0.32 14.81 8.75
CA THR A 265 0.04 14.80 7.32
C THR A 265 1.11 15.86 7.05
N GLN A 266 1.73 15.81 5.87
CA GLN A 266 2.72 16.80 5.45
C GLN A 266 2.17 18.24 5.51
N ASN A 267 0.95 18.45 5.00
CA ASN A 267 0.36 19.79 4.87
C ASN A 267 -0.45 20.20 6.11
N LYS A 268 -1.09 19.24 6.78
CA LYS A 268 -1.99 19.49 7.91
C LYS A 268 -1.65 18.59 9.11
N PRO A 269 -1.19 19.17 10.24
CA PRO A 269 -1.06 18.44 11.49
C PRO A 269 -2.40 18.24 12.19
N TYR A 270 -2.43 17.35 13.19
CA TYR A 270 -3.57 17.14 14.10
C TYR A 270 -4.89 16.77 13.39
N VAL A 271 -4.82 15.73 12.58
CA VAL A 271 -5.95 15.16 11.83
C VAL A 271 -6.50 13.93 12.55
N PHE A 272 -7.81 13.73 12.48
CA PHE A 272 -8.49 12.57 13.04
C PHE A 272 -8.80 11.53 11.96
N LEU A 273 -9.02 10.28 12.36
CA LEU A 273 -9.61 9.28 11.47
C LEU A 273 -11.12 9.46 11.43
N HIS A 274 -11.71 9.31 10.24
CA HIS A 274 -13.15 9.45 10.11
C HIS A 274 -13.87 8.31 10.88
N PRO A 275 -14.92 8.60 11.68
CA PRO A 275 -15.60 7.58 12.49
C PRO A 275 -16.22 6.44 11.69
N THR A 276 -16.53 6.68 10.41
CA THR A 276 -17.08 5.63 9.53
C THR A 276 -16.00 4.75 8.90
N SER A 277 -14.73 5.05 9.11
CA SER A 277 -13.62 4.22 8.63
C SER A 277 -13.43 3.03 9.57
N TYR A 278 -12.97 1.90 9.03
CA TYR A 278 -12.63 0.73 9.84
C TYR A 278 -11.65 1.08 10.96
N PHE A 279 -10.60 1.83 10.62
CA PHE A 279 -9.62 2.24 11.63
C PHE A 279 -10.19 3.24 12.63
N GLY A 280 -11.21 4.03 12.24
CA GLY A 280 -11.95 4.91 13.15
C GLY A 280 -12.59 4.17 14.33
N ASN A 281 -13.11 2.97 14.07
CA ASN A 281 -13.70 2.09 15.09
C ASN A 281 -12.64 1.21 15.78
N HIS A 282 -11.60 0.81 15.05
CA HIS A 282 -10.57 -0.12 15.52
C HIS A 282 -9.18 0.51 15.60
N HIS A 283 -9.05 1.62 16.33
CA HIS A 283 -7.79 2.36 16.45
C HIS A 283 -6.66 1.59 17.13
N ASP A 284 -6.96 0.56 17.92
CA ASP A 284 -5.96 -0.17 18.71
C ASP A 284 -5.05 -1.03 17.81
N ILE A 285 -5.52 -1.42 16.63
CA ILE A 285 -4.76 -2.19 15.63
C ILE A 285 -3.55 -1.41 15.08
N LEU A 286 -3.63 -0.08 15.11
CA LEU A 286 -2.60 0.82 14.61
C LEU A 286 -1.56 1.20 15.68
N GLN A 287 -1.82 0.87 16.94
CA GLN A 287 -0.89 1.15 18.03
C GLN A 287 0.15 0.05 18.15
N LEU A 288 1.38 0.47 18.44
CA LEU A 288 2.41 -0.45 18.89
C LEU A 288 2.02 -0.95 20.27
N THR A 289 2.03 -2.26 20.45
CA THR A 289 1.85 -2.85 21.77
C THR A 289 3.16 -2.78 22.55
N ASP A 290 3.11 -2.85 23.88
CA ASP A 290 4.32 -2.86 24.71
C ASP A 290 5.28 -4.00 24.35
N ALA A 291 4.77 -5.10 23.78
CA ALA A 291 5.57 -6.23 23.30
C ALA A 291 6.35 -5.90 22.01
N ASP A 292 5.86 -4.94 21.21
CA ASP A 292 6.50 -4.52 19.97
C ASP A 292 7.60 -3.47 20.20
N ILE A 293 7.65 -2.86 21.38
CA ILE A 293 8.62 -1.82 21.75
C ILE A 293 9.86 -2.49 22.34
N VAL A 294 10.99 -2.35 21.66
CA VAL A 294 12.26 -2.94 22.08
C VAL A 294 13.14 -1.86 22.70
N PRO A 295 13.37 -1.87 24.02
CA PRO A 295 14.30 -0.93 24.65
C PRO A 295 15.74 -1.31 24.27
N HIS A 296 16.51 -0.38 23.71
CA HIS A 296 17.91 -0.61 23.32
C HIS A 296 18.86 0.37 24.02
N PRO A 297 19.96 -0.10 24.66
CA PRO A 297 20.82 0.74 25.51
C PRO A 297 21.60 1.83 24.77
N LYS A 298 21.83 1.67 23.46
CA LYS A 298 22.48 2.69 22.61
C LYS A 298 21.51 3.75 22.05
N PHE A 299 20.21 3.62 22.33
CA PHE A 299 19.16 4.41 21.67
C PHE A 299 18.34 5.22 22.68
N ASN A 300 18.75 6.46 22.94
CA ASN A 300 18.05 7.40 23.83
C ASN A 300 17.13 8.36 23.05
N SER A 301 16.36 7.85 22.09
CA SER A 301 15.32 8.67 21.43
C SER A 301 14.07 8.73 22.31
N ARG A 302 13.33 9.85 22.20
CA ARG A 302 12.00 9.98 22.80
C ARG A 302 10.95 9.08 22.10
N THR A 303 11.25 8.64 20.88
CA THR A 303 10.38 7.78 20.07
C THR A 303 10.65 6.30 20.33
N PRO A 304 9.61 5.45 20.33
CA PRO A 304 9.78 4.02 20.54
C PRO A 304 10.50 3.37 19.35
N LEU A 305 11.29 2.35 19.65
CA LEU A 305 11.94 1.49 18.67
C LEU A 305 11.09 0.24 18.45
N SER A 306 10.71 -0.04 17.21
CA SER A 306 9.89 -1.22 16.88
C SER A 306 10.18 -1.73 15.47
N THR A 307 9.81 -2.99 15.22
CA THR A 307 9.73 -3.53 13.85
C THR A 307 8.41 -3.25 13.17
N ASN A 308 7.37 -2.91 13.94
CA ASN A 308 5.98 -2.91 13.49
C ASN A 308 5.43 -1.50 13.31
N HIS A 309 6.29 -0.52 13.04
CA HIS A 309 5.83 0.84 12.73
C HIS A 309 4.96 0.83 11.47
N GLN A 310 3.77 1.42 11.59
CA GLN A 310 2.79 1.52 10.53
C GLN A 310 2.55 2.99 10.17
N VAL A 311 2.20 3.20 8.90
CA VAL A 311 1.82 4.51 8.37
C VAL A 311 0.51 4.35 7.62
N LEU A 312 -0.29 5.40 7.64
CA LEU A 312 -1.58 5.41 6.97
C LEU A 312 -1.48 6.14 5.64
N PHE A 313 -1.88 5.46 4.58
CA PHE A 313 -2.20 6.10 3.32
C PHE A 313 -3.69 6.45 3.33
N TYR A 314 -4.05 7.59 2.74
CA TYR A 314 -5.44 8.04 2.67
C TYR A 314 -5.74 8.58 1.27
N MET A 315 -7.02 8.58 0.88
CA MET A 315 -7.46 9.07 -0.44
C MET A 315 -7.89 10.53 -0.41
N SER A 316 -8.60 10.94 0.63
CA SER A 316 -9.11 12.31 0.74
C SER A 316 -9.10 12.81 2.17
N LEU A 317 -8.99 14.14 2.28
CA LEU A 317 -9.06 14.86 3.53
C LEU A 317 -10.39 15.62 3.57
N LEU A 318 -11.24 15.29 4.54
CA LEU A 318 -12.52 15.97 4.75
C LEU A 318 -12.36 17.06 5.81
N GLU A 319 -12.55 18.31 5.41
CA GLU A 319 -12.43 19.46 6.29
C GLU A 319 -13.81 19.90 6.78
N THR A 320 -14.06 19.70 8.07
CA THR A 320 -15.25 20.23 8.76
C THR A 320 -14.79 21.13 9.90
N ASN A 321 -15.43 21.07 11.07
CA ASN A 321 -14.90 21.67 12.30
C ASN A 321 -13.58 20.99 12.73
N LYS A 322 -13.44 19.69 12.43
CA LYS A 322 -12.21 18.92 12.59
C LYS A 322 -11.84 18.29 11.25
N PRO A 323 -10.54 18.24 10.88
CA PRO A 323 -10.12 17.55 9.66
C PRO A 323 -10.10 16.03 9.89
N TYR A 324 -10.66 15.28 8.93
CA TYR A 324 -10.75 13.82 8.97
C TYR A 324 -10.09 13.18 7.75
N LEU A 325 -9.33 12.10 7.97
CA LEU A 325 -8.84 11.23 6.89
C LEU A 325 -9.93 10.24 6.49
N VAL A 326 -10.15 10.11 5.18
CA VAL A 326 -11.17 9.24 4.59
C VAL A 326 -10.51 8.21 3.68
N ASN A 327 -11.05 6.99 3.68
CA ASN A 327 -10.59 5.82 2.93
C ASN A 327 -9.11 5.51 3.23
N THR A 328 -8.86 5.05 4.46
CA THR A 328 -7.50 4.88 4.97
C THR A 328 -7.02 3.43 4.84
N MET A 329 -5.71 3.26 4.63
CA MET A 329 -5.03 1.97 4.49
C MET A 329 -3.74 1.97 5.30
N ARG A 330 -3.46 0.86 6.00
CA ARG A 330 -2.19 0.69 6.73
C ARG A 330 -1.11 0.04 5.89
N MET A 331 0.11 0.55 6.04
CA MET A 331 1.31 0.05 5.38
C MET A 331 2.51 0.07 6.35
N PRO A 332 3.50 -0.83 6.19
CA PRO A 332 4.72 -0.79 6.99
C PRO A 332 5.54 0.45 6.65
N ALA A 333 6.11 1.11 7.66
CA ALA A 333 6.59 2.48 7.52
C ALA A 333 7.88 2.62 6.71
N ALA A 334 8.96 1.98 7.15
CA ALA A 334 10.26 2.13 6.50
C ALA A 334 10.20 1.69 5.04
N GLU A 335 9.63 0.51 4.77
CA GLU A 335 9.62 -0.12 3.46
C GLU A 335 8.82 0.72 2.46
N SER A 336 7.63 1.18 2.86
CA SER A 336 6.75 1.94 1.97
C SER A 336 7.28 3.35 1.70
N LEU A 337 7.82 4.02 2.72
CA LEU A 337 8.39 5.36 2.56
C LEU A 337 9.66 5.30 1.71
N LEU A 338 10.56 4.36 1.98
CA LEU A 338 11.79 4.20 1.20
C LEU A 338 11.53 3.75 -0.24
N LEU A 339 10.41 3.09 -0.54
CA LEU A 339 10.04 2.72 -1.90
C LEU A 339 9.38 3.85 -2.70
N PHE A 340 8.54 4.69 -2.06
CA PHE A 340 7.73 5.69 -2.78
C PHE A 340 8.11 7.16 -2.57
N ALA A 341 8.96 7.49 -1.58
CA ALA A 341 9.40 8.86 -1.34
C ALA A 341 10.01 9.54 -2.58
N ASN A 342 9.69 10.82 -2.78
CA ASN A 342 10.23 11.62 -3.87
C ASN A 342 11.67 12.05 -3.58
N HIS A 343 11.98 12.35 -2.31
CA HIS A 343 13.31 12.76 -1.87
C HIS A 343 13.71 11.97 -0.62
N LEU A 344 14.89 11.37 -0.66
CA LEU A 344 15.53 10.61 0.41
C LEU A 344 16.87 11.26 0.71
N HIS A 345 17.06 11.66 1.97
CA HIS A 345 18.26 12.31 2.47
C HIS A 345 18.89 11.43 3.53
N SER A 346 20.19 11.15 3.45
CA SER A 346 20.89 10.27 4.40
C SER A 346 22.15 10.91 4.99
N ASN A 347 22.64 10.33 6.10
CA ASN A 347 23.97 10.60 6.67
C ASN A 347 25.05 9.65 6.08
N SER A 348 26.32 9.89 6.40
CA SER A 348 27.46 9.05 6.00
C SER A 348 27.26 7.57 6.31
N ASP A 349 26.72 7.27 7.49
CA ASP A 349 26.62 5.91 8.05
C ASP A 349 25.29 5.22 7.70
N LEU A 350 24.41 5.90 6.95
CA LEU A 350 23.09 5.42 6.54
C LEU A 350 22.15 5.01 7.70
N SER A 351 22.48 5.42 8.93
CA SER A 351 21.67 5.16 10.13
C SER A 351 20.48 6.10 10.26
N ARG A 352 20.53 7.27 9.62
CA ARG A 352 19.46 8.29 9.64
C ARG A 352 19.05 8.62 8.22
N VAL A 353 17.74 8.53 7.96
CA VAL A 353 17.15 8.83 6.64
C VAL A 353 15.95 9.76 6.81
N ILE A 354 15.93 10.86 6.08
CA ILE A 354 14.80 11.78 6.01
C ILE A 354 14.07 11.60 4.68
N CYS A 355 12.77 11.35 4.75
CA CYS A 355 11.87 11.17 3.61
C CYS A 355 11.03 12.45 3.40
N ASP A 356 11.01 12.97 2.17
CA ASP A 356 10.23 14.13 1.71
C ASP A 356 10.32 15.36 2.63
N SER A 357 11.44 15.50 3.34
CA SER A 357 11.72 16.57 4.31
C SER A 357 10.73 16.69 5.48
N TRP A 358 10.05 15.62 5.89
CA TRP A 358 9.15 15.70 7.06
C TRP A 358 9.06 14.43 7.91
N ILE A 359 9.49 13.28 7.41
CA ILE A 359 9.58 12.03 8.19
C ILE A 359 11.04 11.64 8.33
N GLU A 360 11.46 11.38 9.56
CA GLU A 360 12.77 10.82 9.89
C GLU A 360 12.62 9.34 10.25
N LEU A 361 13.42 8.50 9.60
CA LEU A 361 13.65 7.10 9.93
C LEU A 361 15.04 6.98 10.55
N ARG A 362 15.13 6.38 11.73
CA ARG A 362 16.41 6.13 12.40
C ARG A 362 16.58 4.66 12.72
N PHE A 363 17.62 4.06 12.15
CA PHE A 363 18.03 2.68 12.37
C PHE A 363 18.99 2.60 13.56
N VAL A 364 18.99 1.46 14.25
CA VAL A 364 19.93 1.22 15.38
C VAL A 364 21.32 0.89 14.86
N ASP A 365 21.38 0.01 13.86
CA ASP A 365 22.61 -0.49 13.28
C ASP A 365 22.82 0.09 11.88
N SER A 366 24.01 0.66 11.65
CA SER A 366 24.42 1.22 10.35
C SER A 366 24.37 0.19 9.22
N GLN A 367 24.84 -1.04 9.47
CA GLN A 367 24.81 -2.14 8.49
C GLN A 367 23.37 -2.49 8.04
N VAL A 368 22.40 -2.42 8.96
CA VAL A 368 21.00 -2.70 8.62
C VAL A 368 20.43 -1.56 7.76
N GLY A 369 20.72 -0.30 8.10
CA GLY A 369 20.33 0.85 7.27
C GLY A 369 20.90 0.76 5.85
N GLU A 370 22.18 0.40 5.74
CA GLU A 370 22.89 0.21 4.47
C GLU A 370 22.24 -0.88 3.60
N THR A 371 22.01 -2.07 4.15
CA THR A 371 21.39 -3.18 3.40
C THR A 371 19.97 -2.85 2.94
N VAL A 372 19.15 -2.20 3.78
CA VAL A 372 17.78 -1.80 3.45
C VAL A 372 17.79 -0.78 2.31
N LEU A 373 18.58 0.28 2.42
CA LEU A 373 18.63 1.33 1.40
C LEU A 373 19.14 0.79 0.06
N CYS A 374 20.19 -0.03 0.06
CA CYS A 374 20.72 -0.63 -1.16
C CYS A 374 19.69 -1.53 -1.86
N ARG A 375 18.95 -2.33 -1.08
CA ARG A 375 17.84 -3.14 -1.61
C ARG A 375 16.74 -2.25 -2.21
N MET A 376 16.38 -1.16 -1.56
CA MET A 376 15.35 -0.23 -2.05
C MET A 376 15.78 0.49 -3.34
N ILE A 377 17.04 0.93 -3.43
CA ILE A 377 17.58 1.57 -4.63
C ILE A 377 17.57 0.58 -5.81
N LYS A 378 18.00 -0.67 -5.59
CA LYS A 378 17.93 -1.73 -6.60
C LYS A 378 16.50 -1.97 -7.07
N LEU A 379 15.54 -2.01 -6.15
CA LEU A 379 14.13 -2.22 -6.48
C LEU A 379 13.53 -1.07 -7.29
N ARG A 380 13.79 0.19 -6.89
CA ARG A 380 13.36 1.36 -7.65
C ARG A 380 13.97 1.34 -9.06
N GLY A 381 15.26 1.01 -9.19
CA GLY A 381 15.91 0.87 -10.50
C GLY A 381 15.33 -0.28 -11.36
N MET A 382 14.95 -1.41 -10.76
CA MET A 382 14.22 -2.47 -11.48
C MET A 382 12.82 -2.02 -11.92
N TRP A 383 12.10 -1.31 -11.06
CA TRP A 383 10.78 -0.76 -11.36
C TRP A 383 10.83 0.23 -12.51
N GLU A 384 11.77 1.17 -12.51
CA GLU A 384 11.94 2.14 -13.60
C GLU A 384 12.31 1.47 -14.92
N ARG A 385 13.17 0.44 -14.90
CA ARG A 385 13.50 -0.35 -16.08
C ARG A 385 12.30 -1.11 -16.62
N LEU A 386 11.49 -1.71 -15.75
CA LEU A 386 10.24 -2.37 -16.12
C LEU A 386 9.28 -1.37 -16.77
N MET A 387 9.21 -0.16 -16.21
CA MET A 387 8.39 0.90 -16.77
C MET A 387 8.82 1.33 -18.17
N LYS A 388 10.12 1.54 -18.37
CA LYS A 388 10.69 1.87 -19.68
C LYS A 388 10.42 0.74 -20.69
N SER A 389 10.65 -0.51 -20.32
CA SER A 389 10.47 -1.66 -21.23
C SER A 389 9.01 -1.90 -21.63
N ARG A 390 8.05 -1.59 -20.75
CA ARG A 390 6.61 -1.66 -21.08
C ARG A 390 6.16 -0.58 -22.04
N ILE A 391 6.78 0.60 -22.01
CA ILE A 391 6.53 1.66 -23.01
C ILE A 391 7.09 1.24 -24.38
N GLU A 392 8.16 0.47 -24.40
CA GLU A 392 8.84 -0.03 -25.61
C GLU A 392 8.27 -1.37 -26.13
N ASP A 393 7.20 -1.92 -25.52
CA ASP A 393 6.56 -3.19 -25.89
C ASP A 393 7.49 -4.43 -25.89
N LEU A 394 8.55 -4.42 -25.09
CA LEU A 394 9.46 -5.58 -24.95
C LEU A 394 8.85 -6.71 -24.12
N SER A 395 9.36 -7.95 -24.24
CA SER A 395 8.93 -9.08 -23.40
C SER A 395 9.47 -8.96 -21.98
N VAL A 396 8.58 -8.73 -21.00
CA VAL A 396 8.94 -8.33 -19.62
C VAL A 396 8.82 -9.44 -18.58
N GLY A 397 8.26 -10.61 -18.92
CA GLY A 397 7.85 -11.64 -17.95
C GLY A 397 8.88 -11.97 -16.86
N ASN A 398 10.14 -12.26 -17.24
CA ASN A 398 11.17 -12.62 -16.26
C ASN A 398 11.50 -11.48 -15.27
N LEU A 399 11.48 -10.22 -15.72
CA LEU A 399 11.76 -9.07 -14.87
C LEU A 399 10.59 -8.77 -13.93
N GLU A 400 9.36 -9.02 -14.39
CA GLU A 400 8.14 -8.86 -13.60
C GLU A 400 8.09 -9.87 -12.45
N ASP A 401 8.37 -11.15 -12.73
CA ASP A 401 8.44 -12.21 -11.71
C ASP A 401 9.57 -11.95 -10.70
N GLU A 402 10.73 -11.50 -11.17
CA GLU A 402 11.84 -11.16 -10.28
C GLU A 402 11.47 -9.98 -9.37
N LEU A 403 10.91 -8.90 -9.93
CA LEU A 403 10.52 -7.71 -9.18
C LEU A 403 9.43 -8.03 -8.15
N THR A 404 8.39 -8.76 -8.53
CA THR A 404 7.31 -9.14 -7.60
C THR A 404 7.84 -9.96 -6.43
N SER A 405 8.71 -10.94 -6.71
CA SER A 405 9.32 -11.76 -5.65
C SER A 405 10.16 -10.94 -4.67
N LEU A 406 10.95 -9.98 -5.18
CA LEU A 406 11.80 -9.14 -4.34
C LEU A 406 10.99 -8.10 -3.57
N LEU A 407 9.95 -7.51 -4.15
CA LEU A 407 9.04 -6.59 -3.46
C LEU A 407 8.40 -7.28 -2.26
N ILE A 408 7.88 -8.51 -2.44
CA ILE A 408 7.25 -9.28 -1.35
C ILE A 408 8.27 -9.57 -0.23
N LYS A 409 9.48 -10.03 -0.59
CA LYS A 409 10.56 -10.28 0.38
C LYS A 409 10.93 -9.01 1.15
N THR A 410 10.90 -7.87 0.49
CA THR A 410 11.25 -6.58 1.08
C THR A 410 10.17 -6.09 2.05
N MET A 411 8.90 -6.24 1.71
CA MET A 411 7.79 -5.87 2.60
C MET A 411 7.68 -6.75 3.85
N ASN A 412 8.23 -7.97 3.79
CA ASN A 412 8.29 -8.89 4.92
C ASN A 412 9.57 -8.74 5.76
N PHE A 413 10.50 -7.89 5.34
CA PHE A 413 11.77 -7.70 6.03
C PHE A 413 11.51 -6.96 7.34
N ARG A 414 11.84 -7.56 8.48
CA ARG A 414 11.61 -6.97 9.80
C ARG A 414 12.85 -6.25 10.27
N VAL A 415 12.79 -4.92 10.33
CA VAL A 415 13.90 -4.06 10.74
C VAL A 415 13.53 -3.31 12.00
N LEU A 416 14.46 -3.18 12.94
CA LEU A 416 14.31 -2.31 14.09
C LEU A 416 14.66 -0.88 13.70
N TYR A 417 13.66 0.01 13.74
CA TYR A 417 13.85 1.44 13.48
C TYR A 417 12.90 2.25 14.36
N SER A 418 13.13 3.57 14.40
CA SER A 418 12.20 4.53 14.98
C SER A 418 11.73 5.50 13.92
N VAL A 419 10.48 5.92 14.02
CA VAL A 419 9.88 6.93 13.15
C VAL A 419 9.65 8.19 13.96
N ARG A 420 10.12 9.33 13.44
CA ARG A 420 9.88 10.65 14.03
C ARG A 420 9.36 11.61 12.97
N ARG A 421 8.42 12.47 13.37
CA ARG A 421 7.99 13.60 12.56
C ARG A 421 8.95 14.78 12.75
N LEU A 422 9.40 15.37 11.65
CA LEU A 422 10.23 16.57 11.66
C LEU A 422 9.38 17.84 11.53
N LEU A 423 9.75 18.86 12.29
CA LEU A 423 9.19 20.21 12.18
C LEU A 423 10.13 21.09 11.33
N PRO A 424 9.63 22.21 10.76
CA PRO A 424 10.48 23.14 10.01
C PRO A 424 11.70 23.67 10.80
N ALA A 425 11.61 23.72 12.13
CA ALA A 425 12.73 24.08 12.99
C ALA A 425 13.83 23.01 13.01
N ASP A 426 13.45 21.72 13.03
CA ASP A 426 14.39 20.60 13.02
C ASP A 426 15.12 20.51 11.67
N LEU A 427 14.46 20.86 10.56
CA LEU A 427 15.09 20.84 9.23
C LEU A 427 16.24 21.84 9.13
N LYS A 428 16.14 23.01 9.76
CA LYS A 428 17.20 24.03 9.75
C LYS A 428 18.48 23.57 10.44
N THR A 429 18.37 22.65 11.40
CA THR A 429 19.50 22.12 12.16
C THR A 429 19.95 20.75 11.66
N SER A 430 19.22 20.13 10.73
CA SER A 430 19.50 18.77 10.28
C SER A 430 20.45 18.70 9.09
N TYR A 431 20.62 19.76 8.31
CA TYR A 431 21.38 19.74 7.05
C TYR A 431 22.70 20.50 7.13
N VAL A 432 23.74 19.96 6.48
CA VAL A 432 25.11 20.51 6.48
C VAL A 432 25.22 21.80 5.64
N GLY A 433 24.32 21.98 4.66
CA GLY A 433 24.25 23.16 3.79
C GLY A 433 25.07 23.00 2.50
N PRO A 434 24.93 23.94 1.55
CA PRO A 434 25.45 23.82 0.19
C PRO A 434 26.97 23.75 0.13
N GLY A 435 27.51 22.93 -0.78
CA GLY A 435 28.94 22.82 -1.07
C GLY A 435 29.76 21.93 -0.12
N ASN A 436 29.13 21.34 0.89
CA ASN A 436 29.78 20.41 1.83
C ASN A 436 29.47 18.95 1.47
N ASN A 437 30.37 18.02 1.85
CA ASN A 437 30.23 16.56 1.74
C ASN A 437 30.04 16.00 0.30
N TYR A 438 30.78 16.55 -0.66
CA TYR A 438 30.84 15.98 -2.02
C TYR A 438 31.92 14.90 -2.13
N TYR A 439 31.52 13.71 -2.59
CA TYR A 439 32.42 12.59 -2.88
C TYR A 439 32.51 12.34 -4.39
N PRO A 440 33.70 12.49 -5.01
CA PRO A 440 33.90 12.17 -6.42
C PRO A 440 34.01 10.66 -6.64
N GLY A 441 33.66 10.19 -7.84
CA GLY A 441 33.84 8.79 -8.27
C GLY A 441 32.72 8.30 -9.17
N ASP A 442 32.76 7.00 -9.49
CA ASP A 442 31.69 6.32 -10.23
C ASP A 442 30.51 6.00 -9.30
N ASN A 443 29.31 5.95 -9.87
CA ASN A 443 28.10 5.61 -9.14
C ASN A 443 27.92 4.08 -9.07
N PRO A 444 28.04 3.46 -7.88
CA PRO A 444 27.94 2.00 -7.75
C PRO A 444 26.48 1.49 -7.85
N PHE A 445 25.49 2.37 -7.68
CA PHE A 445 24.08 1.98 -7.63
C PHE A 445 23.38 2.16 -8.97
N VAL A 446 23.59 3.32 -9.62
CA VAL A 446 22.94 3.68 -10.89
C VAL A 446 23.99 4.15 -11.87
N LYS A 447 24.48 3.23 -12.73
CA LYS A 447 25.52 3.53 -13.73
C LYS A 447 25.13 4.62 -14.73
N GLU A 448 23.83 4.82 -14.95
CA GLU A 448 23.29 5.85 -15.86
C GLU A 448 23.38 7.28 -15.28
N PHE A 449 23.57 7.44 -13.96
CA PHE A 449 23.51 8.74 -13.30
C PHE A 449 24.87 9.13 -12.67
N PRO A 450 25.55 10.19 -13.16
CA PRO A 450 26.82 10.63 -12.58
C PRO A 450 26.61 11.33 -11.23
N LEU A 451 27.58 11.18 -10.32
CA LEU A 451 27.56 11.83 -9.01
C LEU A 451 27.65 13.35 -9.16
N SER A 452 26.64 14.05 -8.67
CA SER A 452 26.57 15.52 -8.68
C SER A 452 26.43 16.06 -7.25
N PRO A 453 27.02 17.22 -6.93
CA PRO A 453 26.74 17.89 -5.65
C PRO A 453 25.30 18.43 -5.63
N ASP A 454 24.67 18.43 -4.45
CA ASP A 454 23.36 19.07 -4.28
C ASP A 454 23.52 20.51 -3.75
N ASP A 455 23.04 21.48 -4.55
CA ASP A 455 23.17 22.91 -4.26
C ASP A 455 22.21 23.43 -3.17
N ASN A 456 21.19 22.65 -2.78
CA ASN A 456 20.21 23.08 -1.78
C ASN A 456 20.55 22.55 -0.39
N VAL A 457 20.82 21.24 -0.31
CA VAL A 457 20.92 20.52 0.97
C VAL A 457 22.38 20.23 1.33
N GLY A 458 23.29 20.28 0.34
CA GLY A 458 24.63 19.71 0.44
C GLY A 458 24.64 18.21 0.21
N GLY A 459 25.83 17.61 0.23
CA GLY A 459 26.02 16.18 0.01
C GLY A 459 26.13 15.79 -1.47
N THR A 460 26.14 14.48 -1.71
CA THR A 460 26.33 13.87 -3.03
C THR A 460 25.03 13.23 -3.53
N ARG A 461 24.51 13.70 -4.66
CA ARG A 461 23.33 13.13 -5.31
C ARG A 461 23.70 11.82 -6.02
N LEU A 462 23.12 10.72 -5.55
CA LEU A 462 23.32 9.37 -6.10
C LEU A 462 22.26 9.00 -7.14
N SER A 463 21.05 9.55 -7.02
CA SER A 463 19.96 9.39 -7.99
C SER A 463 19.10 10.64 -8.02
N SER A 464 18.12 10.70 -8.92
CA SER A 464 17.14 11.79 -8.96
C SER A 464 16.40 12.02 -7.64
N TYR A 465 16.29 10.99 -6.79
CA TYR A 465 15.56 11.04 -5.53
C TYR A 465 16.44 10.88 -4.29
N PHE A 466 17.70 10.44 -4.39
CA PHE A 466 18.54 10.10 -3.24
C PHE A 466 19.80 10.97 -3.15
N THR A 467 19.94 11.66 -2.01
CA THR A 467 21.11 12.48 -1.66
C THR A 467 21.81 11.89 -0.43
N TYR A 468 23.10 11.59 -0.60
CA TYR A 468 23.97 10.99 0.39
C TYR A 468 24.75 12.04 1.18
N ASP A 469 24.94 11.75 2.47
CA ASP A 469 25.75 12.53 3.41
C ASP A 469 25.41 14.03 3.50
N CYS A 470 24.12 14.33 3.47
CA CYS A 470 23.60 15.70 3.57
C CYS A 470 23.14 16.07 4.99
N LEU A 471 23.09 15.10 5.90
CA LEU A 471 22.64 15.29 7.28
C LEU A 471 23.82 15.56 8.22
N ILE A 472 23.64 16.47 9.16
CA ILE A 472 24.60 16.70 10.25
C ILE A 472 24.53 15.53 11.22
N ASP A 473 25.65 14.83 11.41
CA ASP A 473 25.81 13.82 12.46
C ASP A 473 27.25 13.81 12.98
N SER A 474 27.46 13.21 14.16
CA SER A 474 28.80 13.01 14.70
C SER A 474 29.49 11.85 13.96
N PRO A 475 30.65 12.05 13.33
CA PRO A 475 31.29 11.01 12.52
C PRO A 475 31.74 9.86 13.42
N PHE A 476 31.13 8.69 13.25
CA PHE A 476 31.60 7.46 13.86
C PHE A 476 32.11 6.53 12.76
N VAL A 477 33.32 6.82 12.29
CA VAL A 477 33.95 6.00 11.25
C VAL A 477 34.68 4.85 11.94
N GLU A 478 34.03 3.69 12.01
CA GLU A 478 34.73 2.43 12.32
C GLU A 478 35.57 2.02 11.10
N ASP A 479 36.75 1.45 11.37
CA ASP A 479 37.58 0.87 10.32
C ASP A 479 36.84 -0.30 9.67
N TRP A 480 36.65 -0.24 8.35
CA TRP A 480 36.02 -1.31 7.59
C TRP A 480 37.07 -2.24 7.02
N GLU A 481 36.91 -3.52 7.31
CA GLU A 481 37.68 -4.60 6.69
C GLU A 481 36.90 -5.14 5.49
N CYS A 482 37.52 -5.09 4.33
CA CYS A 482 36.97 -5.63 3.09
C CYS A 482 36.84 -7.16 3.18
N PRO A 483 35.66 -7.75 2.94
CA PRO A 483 35.48 -9.21 3.05
C PRO A 483 36.18 -10.01 1.93
N HIS A 484 36.64 -9.32 0.88
CA HIS A 484 37.24 -9.94 -0.32
C HIS A 484 38.71 -9.54 -0.52
N CYS A 485 39.24 -8.65 0.33
CA CYS A 485 40.58 -8.10 0.23
C CYS A 485 41.10 -7.71 1.62
N GLU A 486 42.41 -7.71 1.85
CA GLU A 486 43.00 -7.38 3.16
C GLU A 486 43.02 -5.86 3.45
N LEU A 487 42.14 -5.08 2.83
CA LEU A 487 42.07 -3.64 3.02
C LEU A 487 41.29 -3.33 4.31
N VAL A 488 41.98 -2.69 5.26
CA VAL A 488 41.40 -2.10 6.47
C VAL A 488 41.50 -0.59 6.35
N ALA A 489 40.37 0.09 6.18
CA ALA A 489 40.35 1.54 6.05
C ALA A 489 39.03 2.14 6.58
N PRO A 490 39.06 3.36 7.15
CA PRO A 490 37.87 4.09 7.55
C PRO A 490 37.15 4.64 6.29
N LEU A 491 36.41 3.76 5.60
CA LEU A 491 35.66 4.11 4.39
C LEU A 491 34.21 4.44 4.73
N SER A 492 33.68 5.49 4.10
CA SER A 492 32.24 5.79 4.14
C SER A 492 31.45 4.73 3.37
N ALA A 493 30.15 4.58 3.67
CA ALA A 493 29.32 3.56 3.01
C ALA A 493 29.40 3.65 1.47
N LEU A 494 29.39 4.86 0.91
CA LEU A 494 29.55 5.05 -0.54
C LEU A 494 30.91 4.56 -1.06
N GLN A 495 31.99 4.87 -0.34
CA GLN A 495 33.35 4.43 -0.72
C GLN A 495 33.51 2.92 -0.62
N LYS A 496 32.87 2.26 0.34
CA LYS A 496 32.84 0.78 0.43
C LYS A 496 32.25 0.18 -0.84
N TYR A 497 31.11 0.69 -1.31
CA TYR A 497 30.48 0.20 -2.55
C TYR A 497 31.28 0.54 -3.81
N GLN A 498 31.88 1.73 -3.89
CA GLN A 498 32.78 2.07 -5.00
C GLN A 498 33.99 1.13 -5.05
N HIS A 499 34.57 0.79 -3.90
CA HIS A 499 35.64 -0.18 -3.81
C HIS A 499 35.18 -1.57 -4.26
N ILE A 500 34.02 -2.05 -3.80
CA ILE A 500 33.48 -3.36 -4.19
C ILE A 500 33.20 -3.42 -5.70
N ASP A 501 32.61 -2.38 -6.30
CA ASP A 501 32.32 -2.38 -7.75
C ASP A 501 33.61 -2.33 -8.58
N ALA A 502 34.62 -1.58 -8.13
CA ALA A 502 35.90 -1.47 -8.82
C ALA A 502 36.81 -2.70 -8.67
N ALA A 503 36.89 -3.27 -7.46
CA ALA A 503 37.79 -4.38 -7.13
C ALA A 503 37.15 -5.76 -7.35
N HIS A 504 35.83 -5.90 -7.18
CA HIS A 504 35.10 -7.17 -7.22
C HIS A 504 33.81 -7.11 -8.08
N PRO A 505 33.92 -6.87 -9.40
CA PRO A 505 32.76 -6.65 -10.28
C PRO A 505 31.83 -7.87 -10.46
N LYS A 506 32.26 -9.07 -10.07
CA LYS A 506 31.42 -10.29 -10.13
C LYS A 506 30.48 -10.43 -8.93
N GLU A 507 30.77 -9.75 -7.82
CA GLU A 507 30.05 -9.88 -6.54
C GLU A 507 29.20 -8.66 -6.19
N SER A 508 29.34 -7.53 -6.91
CA SER A 508 28.44 -6.36 -6.78
C SER A 508 26.96 -6.69 -7.02
N LEU A 509 26.67 -7.80 -7.72
CA LEU A 509 25.33 -8.36 -7.90
C LEU A 509 24.79 -9.12 -6.68
N LEU A 510 25.68 -9.61 -5.80
CA LEU A 510 25.40 -10.53 -4.68
C LEU A 510 25.39 -9.87 -3.29
N VAL A 511 25.90 -8.65 -3.14
CA VAL A 511 25.86 -7.92 -1.85
C VAL A 511 24.42 -7.61 -1.40
N ALA A 512 23.42 -7.77 -2.29
CA ALA A 512 22.00 -7.72 -1.94
C ALA A 512 21.44 -9.03 -1.34
N SER A 513 22.25 -10.10 -1.24
CA SER A 513 21.84 -11.45 -0.82
C SER A 513 22.58 -11.99 0.40
N THR A 514 23.41 -11.21 1.09
CA THR A 514 23.80 -11.58 2.46
C THR A 514 22.57 -11.42 3.34
N GLU A 515 21.84 -12.52 3.48
CA GLU A 515 20.82 -12.77 4.48
C GLU A 515 21.45 -12.59 5.87
N GLY A 516 21.51 -11.33 6.32
CA GLY A 516 21.50 -11.00 7.73
C GLY A 516 20.12 -11.27 8.29
N GLU A 517 19.65 -12.53 8.25
CA GLU A 517 18.63 -12.98 9.18
C GLU A 517 19.24 -12.88 10.57
N GLN A 518 19.19 -11.70 11.19
CA GLN A 518 19.11 -11.68 12.63
C GLN A 518 17.79 -12.36 12.96
N GLN A 519 17.86 -13.67 13.21
CA GLN A 519 16.85 -14.41 13.94
C GLN A 519 16.76 -13.77 15.32
N ILE A 520 16.03 -12.67 15.43
CA ILE A 520 15.48 -12.22 16.70
C ILE A 520 14.53 -13.35 17.08
N LYS A 521 15.03 -14.29 17.89
CA LYS A 521 14.19 -15.32 18.49
C LYS A 521 13.01 -14.57 19.13
N PRO A 522 11.76 -14.95 18.82
CA PRO A 522 10.60 -14.26 19.37
C PRO A 522 10.74 -14.28 20.89
N VAL A 523 10.93 -13.08 21.44
CA VAL A 523 11.00 -12.87 22.87
C VAL A 523 9.61 -13.15 23.39
N ALA A 524 9.44 -14.31 24.05
CA ALA A 524 8.15 -14.71 24.59
C ALA A 524 7.66 -13.64 25.57
N SER A 525 6.35 -13.35 25.56
CA SER A 525 5.70 -12.21 26.24
C SER A 525 5.95 -12.07 27.76
N ASN A 526 6.62 -13.04 28.40
CA ASN A 526 6.94 -13.05 29.83
C ASN A 526 8.46 -13.15 30.12
N SER A 527 9.33 -12.84 29.16
CA SER A 527 10.78 -12.90 29.39
C SER A 527 11.28 -11.71 30.21
N THR A 528 12.06 -11.97 31.24
CA THR A 528 12.70 -10.94 32.07
C THR A 528 14.22 -11.04 31.94
N SER A 529 14.92 -9.92 32.15
CA SER A 529 16.38 -9.91 32.18
C SER A 529 16.87 -10.64 33.44
N TYR A 530 17.49 -11.79 33.27
CA TYR A 530 18.09 -12.60 34.34
C TYR A 530 19.61 -12.60 34.18
N TYR A 531 20.31 -12.12 35.20
CA TYR A 531 21.76 -12.23 35.29
C TYR A 531 22.13 -13.53 36.00
N CYS A 532 22.88 -14.40 35.32
CA CYS A 532 23.40 -15.62 35.92
C CYS A 532 24.83 -15.37 36.44
N GLU A 533 25.03 -15.53 37.75
CA GLU A 533 26.35 -15.35 38.38
C GLU A 533 27.37 -16.42 37.96
N GLU A 534 26.93 -17.64 37.64
CA GLU A 534 27.80 -18.74 37.21
C GLU A 534 28.25 -18.62 35.75
N CYS A 535 27.42 -18.03 34.88
CA CYS A 535 27.75 -17.79 33.47
C CYS A 535 28.31 -16.39 33.18
N GLN A 536 28.20 -15.44 34.13
CA GLN A 536 28.51 -14.02 33.93
C GLN A 536 27.87 -13.42 32.67
N LYS A 537 26.65 -13.86 32.33
CA LYS A 537 25.91 -13.40 31.16
C LYS A 537 24.52 -12.94 31.58
N THR A 538 24.09 -11.81 31.02
CA THR A 538 22.73 -11.30 31.13
C THR A 538 21.89 -11.95 30.04
N LEU A 539 20.88 -12.75 30.42
CA LEU A 539 20.01 -13.46 29.50
C LEU A 539 18.58 -12.91 29.61
N ILE A 540 17.89 -12.73 28.49
CA ILE A 540 16.46 -12.36 28.47
C ILE A 540 15.68 -13.65 28.23
N ILE A 541 15.17 -14.26 29.31
CA ILE A 541 14.56 -15.60 29.28
C ILE A 541 13.31 -15.63 30.16
N THR A 542 12.39 -16.56 29.88
CA THR A 542 11.17 -16.72 30.70
C THR A 542 11.49 -17.32 32.08
N PRO A 543 10.64 -17.14 33.12
CA PRO A 543 10.86 -17.72 34.44
C PRO A 543 11.07 -19.24 34.45
N VAL A 544 10.44 -19.96 33.52
CA VAL A 544 10.61 -21.42 33.35
C VAL A 544 12.00 -21.76 32.79
N GLU A 545 12.50 -20.94 31.86
CA GLU A 545 13.85 -21.09 31.30
C GLU A 545 14.93 -20.68 32.30
N VAL A 546 14.68 -19.69 33.17
CA VAL A 546 15.57 -19.39 34.31
C VAL A 546 15.73 -20.63 35.20
N LEU A 547 14.64 -21.34 35.51
CA LEU A 547 14.69 -22.57 36.30
C LEU A 547 15.41 -23.71 35.56
N ARG A 548 15.24 -23.85 34.24
CA ARG A 548 15.99 -24.82 33.43
C ARG A 548 17.48 -24.48 33.37
N HIS A 549 17.82 -23.20 33.21
CA HIS A 549 19.19 -22.71 33.17
C HIS A 549 19.89 -22.95 34.51
N LYS A 550 19.24 -22.64 35.64
CA LYS A 550 19.73 -22.98 36.98
C LYS A 550 19.91 -24.49 37.18
N LYS A 551 18.99 -25.32 36.68
CA LYS A 551 19.15 -26.79 36.70
C LYS A 551 20.27 -27.30 35.81
N GLY A 552 20.66 -26.55 34.79
CA GLY A 552 21.77 -26.88 33.89
C GLY A 552 23.14 -26.80 34.58
N HIS A 553 23.29 -25.91 35.56
CA HIS A 553 24.52 -25.77 36.36
C HIS A 553 24.65 -26.78 37.50
N LEU A 554 23.52 -27.39 37.90
CA LEU A 554 23.46 -28.45 38.91
C LEU A 554 23.82 -29.84 38.34
N LYS A 555 24.31 -29.92 37.10
CA LYS A 555 24.68 -31.18 36.43
C LYS A 555 26.18 -31.35 36.27
#